data_AF-A0A8T1EQT6-F1
#
_entry.id   AF-A0A8T1EQT6-F1
#
_cell.length_a   1.000
_cell.length_b   1.000
_cell.length_c   1.000
_cell.angle_alpha   90.00
_cell.angle_beta   90.00
_cell.angle_gamma   90.00
#
_symmetry.space_group_name_H-M   'P 1'
#
loop_
_entity.id
_entity.type
_entity.pdbx_description
1 polymer ?
#
loop_
_entity_poly.entity_id
_entity_poly.type
_entity_poly.pdbx_seq_one_letter_code
_entity_poly.pdbx_strand_id
1 'polypeptide(L)' 'MSLQASKAWIKLQYHTADRSWQFGENFQSTKIGGVETKHCWYIPSDGGEGRRC' A
#
# COMPACT_ATOMS: atom_id res chain seq x y z
N MET A 1 -0.20 4.23 2.49
CA MET A 1 1.07 3.82 1.84
C MET A 1 2.05 3.42 2.93
N SER A 2 2.87 2.40 2.72
CA SER A 2 3.98 2.07 3.62
C SER A 2 5.28 1.94 2.86
N LEU A 3 6.37 2.25 3.57
CA LEU A 3 7.74 2.22 3.07
C LEU A 3 8.60 1.53 4.11
N GLN A 4 9.32 0.50 3.69
CA GLN A 4 10.32 -0.17 4.51
C GLN A 4 11.65 -0.11 3.78
N ALA A 5 12.72 0.23 4.49
CA ALA A 5 14.04 0.35 3.91
C ALA A 5 15.03 -0.58 4.61
N SER A 6 15.98 -1.08 3.84
CA SER A 6 17.16 -1.81 4.28
C SER A 6 18.36 -1.28 3.51
N LYS A 7 19.56 -1.74 3.85
CA LYS A 7 20.79 -1.31 3.17
C LYS A 7 20.77 -1.58 1.65
N ALA A 8 20.10 -2.66 1.22
CA ALA A 8 20.10 -3.11 -0.17
C ALA A 8 18.77 -2.90 -0.90
N TRP A 9 17.68 -2.70 -0.18
CA TRP A 9 16.33 -2.70 -0.75
C TRP A 9 15.39 -1.73 -0.07
N ILE A 10 14.51 -1.13 -0.86
CA ILE A 10 13.31 -0.43 -0.42
C ILE A 10 12.09 -1.26 -0.82
N LYS A 11 11.18 -1.50 0.12
CA LYS A 11 9.85 -2.04 -0.14
C LYS A 11 8.84 -0.91 -0.11
N LEU A 12 8.10 -0.73 -1.20
CA LEU A 12 6.99 0.22 -1.32
C LEU A 12 5.68 -0.54 -1.42
N GLN A 13 4.68 -0.14 -0.63
CA GLN A 13 3.33 -0.71 -0.68
C GLN A 13 2.27 0.38 -0.78
N TYR A 14 1.44 0.30 -1.82
CA TYR A 14 0.28 1.17 -1.98
C TYR A 14 -0.94 0.52 -1.33
N HIS A 15 -1.49 1.21 -0.34
CA HIS A 15 -2.61 0.75 0.47
C HIS A 15 -3.88 1.50 0.08
N THR A 16 -4.93 0.78 -0.25
CA THR A 16 -6.27 1.29 -0.57
C THR A 16 -7.30 0.77 0.43
N ALA A 17 -8.50 1.36 0.40
CA ALA A 17 -9.67 0.74 0.99
C ALA A 17 -9.91 -0.64 0.34
N ASP A 18 -10.22 -1.64 1.15
CA ASP A 18 -10.74 -2.92 0.64
C ASP A 18 -12.20 -2.81 0.19
N ARG A 19 -12.77 -3.95 -0.23
CA ARG A 19 -14.16 -4.01 -0.73
C ARG A 19 -15.24 -3.91 0.35
N SER A 20 -14.87 -3.92 1.64
CA SER A 20 -15.82 -3.85 2.74
C SER A 20 -16.18 -2.42 3.15
N TRP A 21 -15.43 -1.43 2.65
CA TRP A 21 -15.73 -0.02 2.83
C TRP A 21 -17.05 0.39 2.17
N GLN A 22 -17.79 1.25 2.86
CA GLN A 22 -18.95 1.95 2.29
C GLN A 22 -18.82 3.43 2.64
N PHE A 23 -18.64 4.29 1.62
CA PHE A 23 -18.46 5.72 1.81
C PHE A 23 -19.82 6.42 1.81
N GLY A 24 -20.13 7.09 2.92
CA GLY A 24 -21.32 7.93 3.04
C GLY A 24 -21.02 9.39 2.74
N GLU A 25 -22.05 10.25 2.78
CA GLU A 25 -21.91 11.69 2.55
C GLU A 25 -21.13 12.41 3.67
N ASN A 26 -21.01 11.77 4.84
CA ASN A 26 -20.24 12.27 5.98
C ASN A 26 -19.53 11.12 6.70
N PHE A 27 -18.67 11.46 7.66
CA PHE A 27 -17.88 10.47 8.40
C PHE A 27 -18.76 9.52 9.23
N GLN A 28 -19.85 10.02 9.81
CA GLN A 28 -20.77 9.24 10.65
C GLN A 28 -21.54 8.17 9.86
N SER A 29 -21.78 8.42 8.57
CA SER A 29 -22.45 7.48 7.66
C SER A 29 -21.49 6.54 6.92
N THR A 30 -20.17 6.71 7.11
CA THR A 30 -19.16 5.86 6.48
C THR A 30 -18.96 4.59 7.29
N LYS A 31 -19.08 3.43 6.63
CA LYS A 31 -18.74 2.13 7.22
C LYS A 31 -17.28 1.82 6.98
N ILE A 32 -16.53 1.74 8.08
CA ILE A 32 -15.11 1.39 8.07
C ILE A 32 -14.94 -0.06 7.60
N GLY A 33 -14.09 -0.24 6.59
CA GLY A 33 -13.59 -1.53 6.14
C GLY A 33 -12.11 -1.73 6.47
N GLY A 34 -11.49 -2.73 5.85
CA GLY A 34 -10.06 -3.02 6.01
C GLY A 34 -9.15 -2.29 5.00
N VAL A 35 -7.89 -2.69 4.99
CA VAL A 35 -6.85 -2.16 4.11
C VAL A 35 -6.46 -3.20 3.07
N GLU A 36 -6.53 -2.84 1.80
CA GLU A 36 -6.08 -3.67 0.69
C GLU A 36 -4.73 -3.16 0.17
N THR A 37 -3.80 -4.07 -0.14
CA THR A 37 -2.51 -3.70 -0.75
C THR A 37 -2.47 -4.20 -2.19
N LYS A 38 -2.79 -3.32 -3.14
CA LYS A 38 -2.88 -3.70 -4.56
C LYS A 38 -1.54 -3.71 -5.27
N HIS A 39 -0.65 -2.80 -4.87
CA HIS A 39 0.64 -2.65 -5.51
C HIS A 39 1.76 -2.72 -4.49
N CYS A 40 2.80 -3.47 -4.85
CA CYS A 40 3.96 -3.69 -4.03
C CYS A 40 5.20 -3.88 -4.90
N TRP A 41 6.28 -3.22 -4.51
CA TRP A 41 7.56 -3.29 -5.22
C TRP A 41 8.73 -3.36 -4.24
N TYR A 42 9.74 -4.13 -4.62
CA TYR A 42 11.09 -4.05 -4.08
C TYR A 42 11.96 -3.29 -5.08
N ILE A 43 12.56 -2.20 -4.63
CA ILE A 43 13.50 -1.37 -5.40
C ILE A 43 14.89 -1.59 -4.82
N PRO A 44 15.87 -2.06 -5.61
CA PRO A 44 17.22 -2.22 -5.11
C PRO A 44 17.92 -0.86 -5.00
N SER A 45 18.79 -0.72 -4.01
CA SER A 45 19.53 0.52 -3.77
C SER A 45 20.67 0.76 -4.79
N ASP A 46 21.04 -0.26 -5.55
CA ASP A 46 22.11 -0.22 -6.56
C ASP A 46 21.64 0.29 -7.93
N GLY A 47 20.35 0.64 -8.06
CA GLY A 47 19.76 1.10 -9.31
C GLY A 47 19.42 -0.01 -10.30
N GLY A 48 19.54 -1.29 -9.91
CA GLY A 48 19.11 -2.44 -10.69
C GLY A 48 17.59 -2.53 -10.87
N GLU A 49 17.14 -3.58 -11.57
CA GLU A 49 15.72 -3.79 -11.85
C GLU A 49 14.94 -4.15 -10.57
N GLY A 50 13.87 -3.39 -10.31
CA GLY A 50 12.95 -3.68 -9.23
C GLY A 50 12.05 -4.88 -9.52
N ARG A 51 11.47 -5.49 -8.48
CA ARG A 51 10.55 -6.63 -8.62
C ARG A 51 9.26 -6.43 -7.84
N ARG A 52 8.19 -7.05 -8.33
CA ARG A 52 6.93 -7.12 -7.59
C ARG A 52 7.13 -7.89 -6.27
N CYS A 53 6.46 -7.45 -5.21
CA CYS A 53 6.06 -8.38 -4.15
C CYS A 53 4.64 -8.89 -4.43
#